data_AF-A0A8J7EVG0-F1
#
_entry.id   AF-A0A8J7EVG0-F1
#
_cell.length_a   1.000
_cell.length_b   1.000
_cell.length_c   1.000
_cell.angle_alpha   90.00
_cell.angle_beta   90.00
_cell.angle_gamma   90.00
#
_symmetry.space_group_name_H-M   'P 1'
#
loop_
_entity.id
_entity.type
_entity.pdbx_description
1 polymer ?
#
loop_
_entity_poly.entity_id
_entity_poly.type
_entity_poly.pdbx_seq_one_letter_code
_entity_poly.pdbx_strand_id
1 'polypeptide(L)'
;MNLVLIIMILALLIPIYEAWQDDDIWQKMLAFASIATKTSVMILVVSVLRDDWMIGVVGVIILSVGNAGLMLLAHIIKRMGEL
;
A
#
# COMPACT_ATOMS: atom_id res chain seq x y z
N MET A 1 6.77 23.76 6.33
CA MET A 1 5.53 22.95 6.34
C MET A 1 5.18 22.39 4.95
N ASN A 2 5.21 23.20 3.87
CA ASN A 2 4.96 22.72 2.49
C ASN A 2 6.02 21.73 1.94
N LEU A 3 7.27 21.87 2.37
CA LEU A 3 8.41 21.09 1.84
C LEU A 3 8.33 19.60 2.24
N VAL A 4 7.85 19.31 3.45
CA VAL A 4 7.66 17.93 3.93
C VAL A 4 6.52 17.24 3.16
N LEU A 5 5.42 17.94 2.92
CA LEU A 5 4.31 17.45 2.09
C LEU A 5 4.76 17.17 0.65
N ILE A 6 5.58 18.05 0.06
CA ILE A 6 6.15 17.88 -1.29
C ILE A 6 7.05 16.65 -1.37
N ILE A 7 7.90 16.41 -0.36
CA ILE A 7 8.78 15.23 -0.32
C ILE A 7 7.96 13.94 -0.17
N MET A 8 6.89 13.95 0.64
CA MET A 8 5.99 12.80 0.77
C MET A 8 5.23 12.50 -0.52
N ILE A 9 4.81 13.52 -1.26
CA ILE A 9 4.17 13.37 -2.58
C ILE A 9 5.15 12.82 -3.62
N LEU A 10 6.39 13.33 -3.65
CA LEU A 10 7.44 12.82 -4.53
C LEU A 10 7.82 11.36 -4.21
N ALA A 11 7.86 10.98 -2.94
CA ALA A 11 8.06 9.59 -2.54
C ALA A 11 6.90 8.68 -2.97
N LEU A 12 5.70 9.23 -3.12
CA LEU A 12 4.50 8.53 -3.60
C LEU A 12 4.50 8.33 -5.13
N LEU A 13 5.24 9.16 -5.87
CA LEU A 13 5.40 9.01 -7.32
C LEU A 13 6.26 7.80 -7.72
N ILE A 14 7.23 7.42 -6.88
CA ILE A 14 8.13 6.27 -7.14
C ILE A 14 7.36 4.96 -7.34
N PRO A 15 6.47 4.54 -6.42
CA PRO A 15 5.70 3.31 -6.61
C PRO A 15 4.60 3.43 -7.68
N ILE A 16 4.13 4.65 -7.99
CA ILE A 16 3.20 4.88 -9.12
C ILE A 16 3.92 4.63 -10.46
N TYR A 17 5.18 5.02 -10.57
CA TYR A 17 6.00 4.79 -11.76
C TYR A 17 6.33 3.31 -11.96
N GLU A 18 6.71 2.61 -10.88
CA GLU A 18 6.92 1.15 -10.89
C GLU A 18 5.63 0.41 -11.30
N ALA A 19 4.47 0.85 -10.80
CA ALA A 19 3.18 0.29 -11.18
C ALA A 19 2.81 0.57 -12.66
N TRP A 20 3.37 1.60 -13.30
CA TRP A 20 3.12 1.85 -14.73
C TRP A 20 4.02 0.98 -15.62
N GLN A 21 5.24 0.68 -15.20
CA GLN A 21 6.26 0.10 -16.08
C GLN A 21 6.20 -1.43 -16.25
N ASP A 22 5.56 -2.16 -15.33
CA ASP A 22 5.43 -3.62 -15.43
C ASP A 22 4.11 -4.04 -16.09
N ASP A 23 4.23 -4.74 -17.22
CA ASP A 23 3.12 -5.41 -17.94
C ASP A 23 2.59 -6.64 -17.18
N ASP A 24 3.35 -7.13 -16.20
CA ASP A 24 2.97 -8.30 -15.42
C ASP A 24 2.09 -7.91 -14.22
N ILE A 25 0.84 -8.37 -14.26
CA ILE A 25 -0.22 -8.10 -13.26
C ILE A 25 0.25 -8.49 -11.85
N TRP A 26 1.15 -9.47 -11.73
CA TRP A 26 1.77 -9.88 -10.47
C TRP A 26 2.72 -8.84 -9.88
N GLN A 27 3.61 -8.27 -10.69
CA GLN A 27 4.55 -7.22 -10.26
C GLN A 27 3.80 -5.97 -9.78
N LYS A 28 2.80 -5.54 -10.56
CA LYS A 28 1.95 -4.40 -10.23
C LYS A 28 1.22 -4.61 -8.89
N MET A 29 0.76 -5.83 -8.63
CA MET A 29 0.06 -6.14 -7.39
C MET A 29 0.98 -6.29 -6.18
N LEU A 30 2.21 -6.79 -6.37
CA LEU A 30 3.26 -6.76 -5.35
C LEU A 30 3.67 -5.33 -5.00
N ALA A 31 3.72 -4.42 -5.98
CA ALA A 31 3.96 -3.00 -5.74
C ALA A 31 2.86 -2.38 -4.87
N PHE A 32 1.59 -2.63 -5.16
CA PHE A 32 0.46 -2.18 -4.33
C PHE A 32 0.51 -2.75 -2.90
N ALA A 33 0.86 -4.03 -2.75
CA ALA A 33 1.05 -4.67 -1.45
C ALA A 33 2.14 -3.98 -0.61
N SER A 34 3.25 -3.60 -1.24
CA SER A 34 4.35 -2.87 -0.61
C SER A 34 3.92 -1.47 -0.16
N ILE A 35 3.17 -0.73 -0.99
CA ILE A 35 2.61 0.57 -0.61
C ILE A 35 1.68 0.43 0.60
N ALA A 36 0.71 -0.48 0.54
CA ALA A 36 -0.25 -0.70 1.62
C ALA A 36 0.44 -1.03 2.96
N THR A 37 1.49 -1.86 2.91
CA THR A 37 2.28 -2.22 4.09
C THR A 37 3.02 -1.01 4.66
N LYS A 38 3.73 -0.24 3.81
CA LYS A 38 4.47 0.96 4.26
C LYS A 38 3.54 2.01 4.85
N THR A 39 2.39 2.26 4.22
CA THR A 39 1.39 3.20 4.73
C THR A 39 0.81 2.73 6.06
N SER A 40 0.49 1.45 6.20
CA SER A 40 -0.07 0.90 7.45
C SER A 40 0.90 1.01 8.62
N VAL A 41 2.18 0.69 8.40
CA VAL A 41 3.23 0.87 9.41
C VAL A 41 3.37 2.34 9.79
N MET A 42 3.29 3.26 8.82
CA MET A 42 3.32 4.70 9.10
C MET A 42 2.14 5.14 9.97
N ILE A 43 0.93 4.62 9.71
CA ILE A 43 -0.27 4.88 10.52
C ILE A 43 -0.07 4.37 11.95
N LEU A 44 0.51 3.18 12.13
CA LEU A 44 0.81 2.61 13.46
C LEU A 44 1.81 3.48 14.24
N VAL A 45 2.88 3.94 13.59
CA VAL A 45 3.87 4.83 14.22
C VAL A 45 3.21 6.15 14.64
N VAL A 46 2.37 6.73 13.78
CA VAL A 46 1.64 7.98 14.12
C VAL A 46 0.66 7.77 15.26
N SER A 47 -0.01 6.62 15.33
CA SER A 47 -0.91 6.26 16.43
C SER A 47 -0.19 6.24 17.77
N VAL A 48 0.98 5.58 17.84
CA VAL A 48 1.79 5.54 19.07
C VAL A 48 2.28 6.94 19.46
N LEU A 49 2.69 7.77 18.49
CA LEU A 49 3.18 9.12 18.76
C LEU A 49 2.09 10.09 19.22
N ARG A 50 0.84 9.89 18.79
CA ARG A 50 -0.31 10.74 19.16
C ARG A 50 -1.12 10.19 20.34
N ASP A 51 -0.75 9.03 20.88
CA ASP A 51 -1.53 8.27 21.88
C ASP A 51 -2.99 8.02 21.45
N ASP A 52 -3.21 7.94 20.13
CA ASP A 52 -4.53 7.72 19.53
C ASP A 52 -4.64 6.25 19.12
N TRP A 53 -5.24 5.46 20.01
CA TRP A 53 -5.43 4.03 19.84
C TRP A 53 -6.42 3.69 18.70
N MET A 54 -7.37 4.57 18.40
CA MET A 54 -8.37 4.32 17.34
C MET A 54 -7.72 4.33 15.95
N ILE A 55 -6.78 5.25 15.72
CA ILE A 55 -6.00 5.29 14.47
C ILE A 55 -5.10 4.05 14.35
N GLY A 56 -4.58 3.54 15.47
CA GLY A 56 -3.76 2.33 15.49
C GLY A 56 -4.53 1.10 15.02
N VAL A 57 -5.78 0.94 15.48
CA VAL A 57 -6.66 -0.15 15.04
C VAL A 57 -6.91 -0.08 13.53
N VAL A 58 -7.15 1.11 12.97
CA VAL A 58 -7.30 1.30 11.53
C VAL A 58 -6.03 0.84 10.79
N GLY A 59 -4.85 1.19 11.30
CA GLY A 59 -3.57 0.73 10.75
C GLY A 59 -3.42 -0.80 10.74
N VAL A 60 -3.81 -1.48 11.83
CA VAL A 60 -3.76 -2.95 11.90
C VAL A 60 -4.73 -3.60 10.90
N ILE A 61 -5.93 -3.04 10.74
CA ILE A 61 -6.92 -3.55 9.78
C ILE A 61 -6.39 -3.43 8.35
N ILE A 62 -5.84 -2.28 7.98
CA ILE A 62 -5.29 -2.06 6.64
C ILE A 62 -4.11 -3.01 6.40
N LEU A 63 -3.22 -3.19 7.39
CA LEU A 63 -2.07 -4.10 7.30
C LEU A 63 -2.51 -5.55 7.06
N SER A 64 -3.54 -5.99 7.78
CA SER A 64 -3.99 -7.39 7.78
C SER A 64 -4.83 -7.71 6.54
N VAL A 65 -5.83 -6.87 6.26
CA VAL A 65 -6.81 -7.12 5.18
C VAL A 65 -6.26 -6.70 3.82
N GLY A 66 -5.54 -5.59 3.75
CA GLY A 66 -5.08 -5.03 2.48
C GLY A 66 -4.14 -5.97 1.72
N ASN A 67 -3.21 -6.60 2.42
CA ASN A 67 -2.20 -7.45 1.79
C ASN A 67 -2.80 -8.78 1.28
N ALA A 68 -3.67 -9.40 2.07
CA ALA A 68 -4.38 -10.62 1.68
C ALA A 68 -5.38 -10.35 0.53
N GLY A 69 -6.11 -9.22 0.59
CA GLY A 69 -7.04 -8.81 -0.44
C GLY A 69 -6.37 -8.58 -1.79
N LEU A 70 -5.20 -7.93 -1.79
CA LEU A 70 -4.39 -7.75 -2.99
C LEU A 70 -3.92 -9.11 -3.53
N MET A 71 -3.37 -10.02 -2.72
CA MET A 71 -2.98 -11.35 -3.23
C MET A 71 -4.15 -12.14 -3.85
N LEU A 72 -5.34 -12.05 -3.27
CA LEU A 72 -6.56 -12.67 -3.80
C LEU A 72 -6.96 -12.06 -5.16
N LEU A 73 -6.92 -10.74 -5.27
CA LEU A 73 -7.18 -10.03 -6.52
C LEU A 73 -6.18 -10.47 -7.61
N ALA A 74 -4.91 -10.72 -7.24
CA ALA A 74 -3.86 -11.14 -8.17
C ALA A 74 -4.22 -12.48 -8.80
N HIS A 75 -4.64 -13.41 -7.94
CA HIS A 75 -5.09 -14.73 -8.36
C HIS A 75 -6.34 -14.67 -9.25
N ILE A 76 -7.32 -13.82 -8.92
CA ILE A 76 -8.55 -13.69 -9.72
C ILE A 76 -8.24 -13.11 -11.10
N ILE A 77 -7.46 -12.03 -11.17
CA ILE A 77 -7.11 -11.40 -12.45
C ILE A 77 -6.27 -12.36 -13.30
N LYS A 78 -5.28 -13.05 -12.71
CA LYS A 78 -4.50 -14.09 -13.42
C LYS A 78 -5.43 -15.14 -14.04
N ARG A 79 -6.38 -15.66 -13.25
CA ARG A 79 -7.34 -16.68 -13.71
C ARG A 79 -8.26 -16.19 -14.82
N MET A 80 -8.61 -14.90 -14.85
CA MET A 80 -9.41 -14.32 -15.93
C MET A 80 -8.61 -14.05 -17.21
N GLY A 81 -7.30 -13.77 -17.11
CA GLY A 81 -6.43 -13.57 -18.27
C GLY A 81 -5.97 -14.87 -18.95
N GLU A 82 -6.07 -16.01 -18.26
CA GLU A 82 -5.81 -17.36 -18.81
C GLU A 82 -7.05 -17.97 -19.53
N LEU A 83 -8.20 -17.30 -19.52
CA LEU A 83 -9.44 -17.67 -20.23
C LEU A 83 -9.56 -16.92 -21.57
#